data_AF-A0A7S4DJ75-F1
#
_entry.id   AF-A0A7S4DJ75-F1
#
_cell.length_a   1.000
_cell.length_b   1.000
_cell.length_c   1.000
_cell.angle_alpha   90.00
_cell.angle_beta   90.00
_cell.angle_gamma   90.00
#
_symmetry.space_group_name_H-M   'P 1'
#
loop_
_entity.id
_entity.type
_entity.pdbx_description
1 polymer ?
#
loop_
_entity_poly.entity_id
_entity_poly.type
_entity_poly.pdbx_seq_one_letter_code
_entity_poly.pdbx_strand_id
1 'polypeptide(L)'
;LEAHLSRAPLDLLALRVVHDLYILSGDSRNVRDSVARVLPFWTNSMPGYGFVLGMYAFGLEENGDYRRAEENAQLALGLGRGDVWAAHALAHVYEMEGRANEGASWLREMADVWEDANLLQSHMAWHNALYYIDQGNYNAA
;
A
#
# COMPACT_ATOMS: atom_id res chain seq x y z
N LEU A 1 -19.52 5.49 -9.41
CA LEU A 1 -18.68 5.98 -8.30
C LEU A 1 -17.65 7.01 -8.77
N GLU A 2 -16.92 6.78 -9.86
CA GLU A 2 -16.02 7.80 -10.46
C GLU A 2 -16.66 9.17 -10.69
N ALA A 3 -17.86 9.21 -11.30
CA ALA A 3 -18.61 10.46 -11.48
C ALA A 3 -18.97 11.15 -10.14
N HIS A 4 -19.13 10.39 -9.05
CA HIS A 4 -19.34 10.95 -7.71
C HIS A 4 -18.06 11.56 -7.16
N LEU A 5 -16.94 10.84 -7.24
CA LEU A 5 -15.62 11.35 -6.81
C LEU A 5 -15.20 12.62 -7.53
N SER A 6 -15.63 12.83 -8.78
CA SER A 6 -15.41 14.10 -9.49
C SER A 6 -16.09 15.31 -8.85
N ARG A 7 -17.15 15.10 -8.06
CA ARG A 7 -17.93 16.15 -7.38
C ARG A 7 -17.69 16.17 -5.87
N ALA A 8 -17.28 15.04 -5.31
CA ALA A 8 -17.01 14.84 -3.89
C ALA A 8 -15.63 14.14 -3.71
N PRO A 9 -14.51 14.82 -4.00
CA PRO A 9 -13.18 14.20 -4.00
C PRO A 9 -12.68 13.80 -2.61
N LEU A 10 -13.34 14.29 -1.55
CA LEU A 10 -13.02 13.99 -0.15
C LEU A 10 -13.87 12.85 0.44
N ASP A 11 -14.70 12.19 -0.37
CA ASP A 11 -15.45 11.01 0.06
C ASP A 11 -14.53 9.79 0.10
N LEU A 12 -13.89 9.59 1.25
CA LEU A 12 -12.93 8.51 1.48
C LEU A 12 -13.55 7.12 1.27
N LEU A 13 -14.81 6.94 1.67
CA LEU A 13 -15.49 5.66 1.53
C LEU A 13 -15.73 5.35 0.05
N ALA A 14 -16.25 6.31 -0.71
CA ALA A 14 -16.43 6.13 -2.16
C ALA A 14 -15.09 5.86 -2.86
N LEU A 15 -14.02 6.55 -2.46
CA LEU A 15 -12.68 6.34 -3.00
C LEU A 15 -12.19 4.92 -2.71
N ARG A 16 -12.33 4.46 -1.47
CA ARG A 16 -11.92 3.12 -1.05
C ARG A 16 -12.66 2.03 -1.83
N VAL A 17 -13.98 2.16 -1.97
CA VAL A 17 -14.78 1.19 -2.74
C VAL A 17 -14.35 1.14 -4.20
N VAL A 18 -14.10 2.30 -4.83
CA VAL A 18 -13.61 2.35 -6.22
C VAL A 18 -12.25 1.69 -6.35
N HIS A 19 -11.32 2.01 -5.45
CA HIS A 19 -9.98 1.43 -5.43
C HIS A 19 -10.02 -0.09 -5.31
N ASP A 20 -10.80 -0.63 -4.37
CA ASP A 20 -10.94 -2.08 -4.17
C ASP A 20 -11.58 -2.76 -5.39
N LEU A 21 -12.55 -2.13 -6.06
CA LEU A 21 -13.13 -2.65 -7.30
C LEU A 21 -12.10 -2.74 -8.43
N TYR A 22 -11.18 -1.77 -8.52
CA TYR A 22 -10.11 -1.82 -9.52
C TYR A 22 -9.07 -2.90 -9.22
N ILE A 23 -8.74 -3.13 -7.95
CA ILE A 23 -7.89 -4.26 -7.54
C ILE A 23 -8.56 -5.59 -7.94
N LEU A 24 -9.83 -5.77 -7.57
CA LEU A 24 -10.56 -7.02 -7.83
C LEU A 24 -10.80 -7.29 -9.32
N SER A 25 -10.83 -6.25 -10.15
CA SER A 25 -10.96 -6.38 -11.60
C SER A 25 -9.64 -6.45 -12.35
N GLY A 26 -8.50 -6.27 -11.65
CA GLY A 26 -7.16 -6.27 -12.24
C GLY A 26 -6.87 -5.03 -13.10
N ASP A 27 -7.57 -3.91 -12.89
CA ASP A 27 -7.32 -2.66 -13.61
C ASP A 27 -6.29 -1.80 -12.86
N SER A 28 -5.03 -2.27 -12.86
CA SER A 28 -3.94 -1.64 -12.11
C SER A 28 -3.78 -0.15 -12.46
N ARG A 29 -4.03 0.26 -13.71
CA ARG A 29 -3.97 1.68 -14.11
C ARG A 29 -4.95 2.53 -13.30
N ASN A 30 -6.18 2.05 -13.11
CA ASN A 30 -7.18 2.78 -12.35
C ASN A 30 -7.07 2.62 -10.84
N VAL A 31 -6.38 1.59 -10.32
CA VAL A 31 -5.94 1.54 -8.91
C VAL A 31 -5.15 2.82 -8.58
N ARG A 32 -4.20 3.20 -9.43
CA ARG A 32 -3.44 4.45 -9.30
C ARG A 32 -4.26 5.69 -9.65
N ASP A 33 -4.84 5.71 -10.84
CA ASP A 33 -5.35 6.95 -11.44
C ASP A 33 -6.61 7.47 -10.74
N SER A 34 -7.43 6.60 -10.14
CA SER A 34 -8.59 7.02 -9.34
C SER A 34 -8.19 7.83 -8.11
N VAL A 35 -7.14 7.39 -7.41
CA VAL A 35 -6.58 8.10 -6.26
C VAL A 35 -5.86 9.37 -6.71
N ALA A 36 -5.07 9.30 -7.78
CA ALA A 36 -4.34 10.45 -8.33
C ALA A 36 -5.27 11.62 -8.70
N ARG A 37 -6.48 11.33 -9.22
CA ARG A 37 -7.48 12.34 -9.58
C ARG A 37 -7.97 13.15 -8.37
N VAL A 38 -8.08 12.52 -7.21
CA VAL A 38 -8.61 13.19 -6.01
C VAL A 38 -7.52 13.68 -5.06
N LEU A 39 -6.30 13.13 -5.14
CA LEU A 39 -5.18 13.46 -4.25
C LEU A 39 -4.92 14.97 -4.07
N PRO A 40 -5.01 15.84 -5.11
CA PRO A 40 -4.79 17.29 -4.95
C PRO A 40 -5.79 18.00 -4.02
N PHE A 41 -6.94 17.38 -3.72
CA PHE A 41 -7.93 17.93 -2.80
C PHE A 41 -7.63 17.60 -1.34
N TRP A 42 -6.75 16.63 -1.08
CA TRP A 42 -6.39 16.19 0.26
C TRP A 42 -5.16 16.92 0.79
N THR A 43 -5.11 17.16 2.09
CA THR A 43 -3.95 17.77 2.77
C THR A 43 -3.56 16.99 4.01
N ASN A 44 -2.33 17.19 4.48
CA ASN A 44 -1.78 16.52 5.67
C ASN A 44 -2.57 16.74 6.96
N SER A 45 -3.35 17.82 7.06
CA SER A 45 -4.19 18.12 8.21
C SER A 45 -5.54 17.39 8.20
N MET A 46 -5.91 16.75 7.09
CA MET A 46 -7.20 16.09 6.94
C MET A 46 -7.18 14.67 7.52
N PRO A 47 -8.18 14.29 8.32
CA PRO A 47 -8.35 12.90 8.74
C PRO A 47 -8.44 11.98 7.52
N GLY A 48 -7.67 10.90 7.54
CA GLY A 48 -7.66 9.90 6.48
C GLY A 48 -6.71 10.18 5.30
N TYR A 49 -5.99 11.30 5.30
CA TYR A 49 -4.97 11.57 4.27
C TYR A 49 -3.91 10.47 4.18
N GLY A 50 -3.47 9.92 5.32
CA GLY A 50 -2.55 8.77 5.35
C GLY A 50 -3.08 7.58 4.54
N PHE A 51 -4.36 7.23 4.69
CA PHE A 51 -4.99 6.14 3.91
C PHE A 51 -5.03 6.45 2.41
N VAL A 52 -5.25 7.72 2.04
CA VAL A 52 -5.22 8.14 0.62
C VAL A 52 -3.82 7.98 0.04
N LEU A 53 -2.79 8.33 0.80
CA LEU A 53 -1.39 8.10 0.42
C LEU A 53 -1.06 6.61 0.33
N GLY A 54 -1.55 5.78 1.25
CA GLY A 54 -1.39 4.33 1.22
C GLY A 54 -2.02 3.70 -0.02
N MET A 55 -3.26 4.09 -0.37
CA MET A 55 -3.91 3.67 -1.62
C MET A 55 -3.12 4.14 -2.84
N TYR A 56 -2.61 5.37 -2.84
CA TYR A 56 -1.81 5.88 -3.95
C TYR A 56 -0.48 5.14 -4.09
N ALA A 57 0.19 4.84 -2.98
CA ALA A 57 1.42 4.06 -2.96
C ALA A 57 1.24 2.67 -3.57
N PHE A 58 0.18 1.96 -3.16
CA PHE A 58 -0.17 0.66 -3.74
C PHE A 58 -0.44 0.76 -5.24
N GLY A 59 -1.24 1.75 -5.66
CA GLY A 59 -1.48 1.98 -7.09
C GLY A 59 -0.20 2.32 -7.88
N LEU A 60 0.74 3.07 -7.31
CA LEU A 60 2.02 3.37 -7.96
C LEU A 60 2.87 2.11 -8.14
N GLU A 61 2.95 1.27 -7.11
CA GLU A 61 3.69 0.01 -7.12
C GLU A 61 3.13 -0.96 -8.18
N GLU A 62 1.81 -1.16 -8.20
CA GLU A 62 1.10 -1.97 -9.20
C GLU A 62 1.30 -1.47 -10.66
N ASN A 63 1.79 -0.23 -10.82
CA ASN A 63 2.12 0.36 -12.13
C ASN A 63 3.64 0.48 -12.37
N GLY A 64 4.48 -0.11 -11.50
CA GLY A 64 5.93 -0.14 -11.64
C GLY A 64 6.65 1.16 -11.24
N ASP A 65 5.97 2.11 -10.59
CA ASP A 65 6.58 3.37 -10.12
C ASP A 65 7.06 3.23 -8.66
N TYR A 66 7.96 2.28 -8.43
CA TYR A 66 8.37 1.81 -7.10
C TYR A 66 8.95 2.91 -6.21
N ARG A 67 9.80 3.78 -6.76
CA ARG A 67 10.39 4.89 -5.99
C ARG A 67 9.31 5.81 -5.43
N ARG A 68 8.31 6.18 -6.24
CA ARG A 68 7.22 7.05 -5.77
C ARG A 68 6.28 6.28 -4.85
N ALA A 69 6.09 4.98 -5.06
CA ALA A 69 5.34 4.14 -4.14
C ALA A 69 5.98 4.13 -2.74
N GLU A 70 7.29 3.90 -2.64
CA GLU A 70 8.03 3.93 -1.37
C GLU A 70 7.91 5.29 -0.67
N GLU A 71 8.14 6.39 -1.39
CA GLU A 71 7.99 7.75 -0.85
C GLU A 71 6.60 8.00 -0.24
N ASN A 72 5.54 7.58 -0.94
CA ASN A 72 4.16 7.77 -0.47
C ASN A 72 3.79 6.82 0.67
N ALA A 73 4.26 5.57 0.63
CA ALA A 73 4.03 4.60 1.70
C ALA A 73 4.72 5.03 3.00
N GLN A 74 5.98 5.48 2.93
CA GLN A 74 6.71 6.01 4.09
C GLN A 74 6.03 7.25 4.67
N LEU A 75 5.53 8.15 3.81
CA LEU A 75 4.76 9.31 4.27
C LEU A 75 3.45 8.90 4.97
N ALA A 76 2.71 7.94 4.41
CA ALA A 76 1.49 7.41 5.01
C ALA A 76 1.76 6.80 6.39
N LEU A 77 2.78 5.95 6.50
CA LEU A 77 3.19 5.32 7.76
C LEU A 77 3.71 6.33 8.79
N GLY A 78 4.36 7.41 8.34
CA GLY A 78 4.76 8.52 9.21
C GLY A 78 3.59 9.30 9.80
N LEU A 79 2.46 9.37 9.09
CA LEU A 79 1.22 9.97 9.59
C LEU A 79 0.41 9.01 10.47
N GLY A 80 0.52 7.70 10.22
CA GLY A 80 -0.17 6.67 10.97
C GLY A 80 0.47 5.30 10.76
N ARG A 81 1.25 4.85 11.75
CA ARG A 81 1.97 3.57 11.69
C ARG A 81 1.05 2.35 11.53
N GLY A 82 -0.23 2.48 11.93
CA GLY A 82 -1.24 1.42 11.83
C GLY A 82 -1.86 1.23 10.44
N ASP A 83 -1.41 1.95 9.41
CA ASP A 83 -1.91 1.75 8.04
C ASP A 83 -1.27 0.52 7.38
N VAL A 84 -1.93 -0.62 7.53
CA VAL A 84 -1.47 -1.90 6.97
C VAL A 84 -1.45 -1.89 5.45
N TRP A 85 -2.24 -1.05 4.78
CA TRP A 85 -2.21 -0.93 3.31
C TRP A 85 -0.97 -0.21 2.81
N ALA A 86 -0.57 0.87 3.48
CA ALA A 86 0.71 1.52 3.21
C ALA A 86 1.89 0.58 3.50
N ALA A 87 1.81 -0.19 4.60
CA ALA A 87 2.81 -1.19 4.94
C ALA A 87 2.91 -2.29 3.84
N HIS A 88 1.76 -2.74 3.35
CA HIS A 88 1.66 -3.71 2.27
C HIS A 88 2.29 -3.21 0.96
N ALA A 89 1.98 -1.98 0.55
CA ALA A 89 2.60 -1.37 -0.63
C ALA A 89 4.13 -1.30 -0.52
N LEU A 90 4.65 -0.97 0.67
CA LEU A 90 6.10 -0.92 0.89
C LEU A 90 6.75 -2.31 0.88
N ALA A 91 6.06 -3.34 1.35
CA ALA A 91 6.51 -4.72 1.19
C ALA A 91 6.66 -5.05 -0.30
N HIS A 92 5.62 -4.83 -1.11
CA HIS A 92 5.74 -5.04 -2.55
C HIS A 92 6.92 -4.28 -3.17
N VAL A 93 7.18 -3.03 -2.80
CA VAL A 93 8.35 -2.30 -3.34
C VAL A 93 9.67 -3.02 -3.03
N TYR A 94 9.89 -3.48 -1.80
CA TYR A 94 11.11 -4.23 -1.47
C TYR A 94 11.23 -5.53 -2.27
N GLU A 95 10.11 -6.24 -2.49
CA GLU A 95 10.07 -7.44 -3.34
C GLU A 95 10.45 -7.11 -4.77
N MET A 96 9.76 -6.15 -5.39
CA MET A 96 9.88 -5.83 -6.81
C MET A 96 11.24 -5.21 -7.18
N GLU A 97 11.92 -4.58 -6.22
CA GLU A 97 13.27 -4.03 -6.41
C GLU A 97 14.39 -5.01 -6.02
N GLY A 98 14.07 -6.25 -5.61
CA GLY A 98 15.08 -7.24 -5.21
C GLY A 98 15.81 -6.89 -3.92
N ARG A 99 15.15 -6.14 -3.02
CA ARG A 99 15.69 -5.65 -1.74
C ARG A 99 15.25 -6.56 -0.58
N ALA A 100 15.26 -7.88 -0.77
CA ALA A 100 14.71 -8.85 0.17
C ALA A 100 15.33 -8.77 1.58
N ASN A 101 16.62 -8.45 1.72
CA ASN A 101 17.25 -8.25 3.03
C ASN A 101 16.65 -7.07 3.80
N GLU A 102 16.41 -5.95 3.11
CA GLU A 102 15.77 -4.77 3.68
C GLU A 102 14.31 -5.05 4.01
N GLY A 103 13.56 -5.65 3.06
CA GLY A 103 12.16 -6.01 3.23
C GLY A 103 11.91 -6.96 4.41
N ALA A 104 12.75 -7.99 4.59
CA ALA A 104 12.64 -8.90 5.72
C ALA A 104 12.96 -8.21 7.06
N SER A 105 13.96 -7.32 7.10
CA SER A 105 14.24 -6.55 8.33
C SER A 105 13.08 -5.65 8.68
N TRP A 106 12.57 -4.93 7.69
CA TRP A 106 11.48 -3.98 7.87
C TRP A 106 10.16 -4.67 8.27
N LEU A 107 9.81 -5.81 7.66
CA LEU A 107 8.61 -6.57 8.05
C LEU A 107 8.69 -7.04 9.50
N ARG A 108 9.86 -7.47 9.98
CA ARG A 108 10.05 -7.83 11.40
C ARG A 108 9.86 -6.63 12.32
N GLU A 109 10.33 -5.45 11.94
CA GLU A 109 10.14 -4.20 12.70
C GLU A 109 8.68 -3.73 12.73
N MET A 110 7.87 -4.16 11.75
CA MET A 110 6.46 -3.85 11.64
C MET A 110 5.54 -4.97 12.15
N ALA A 111 6.08 -6.03 12.76
CA ALA A 111 5.31 -7.19 13.21
C ALA A 111 4.10 -6.81 14.06
N ASP A 112 4.27 -5.91 15.02
CA ASP A 112 3.19 -5.41 15.88
C ASP A 112 2.08 -4.62 15.14
N VAL A 113 2.32 -4.21 13.89
CA VAL A 113 1.33 -3.53 13.04
C VAL A 113 0.53 -4.52 12.21
N TRP A 114 1.18 -5.53 11.63
CA TRP A 114 0.53 -6.43 10.69
C TRP A 114 0.15 -7.79 11.27
N GLU A 115 0.70 -8.20 12.42
CA GLU A 115 0.35 -9.48 13.06
C GLU A 115 -1.11 -9.51 13.54
N ASP A 116 -1.69 -8.38 13.95
CA ASP A 116 -3.12 -8.29 14.31
C ASP A 116 -3.98 -7.73 13.17
N ALA A 117 -3.41 -7.53 11.99
CA ALA A 117 -4.16 -7.03 10.84
C ALA A 117 -5.15 -8.07 10.34
N ASN A 118 -6.35 -7.66 9.96
CA ASN A 118 -7.38 -8.60 9.51
C ASN A 118 -7.02 -9.25 8.15
N LEU A 119 -7.37 -8.60 7.03
CA LEU A 119 -7.28 -9.22 5.71
C LEU A 119 -5.85 -9.36 5.16
N LEU A 120 -4.89 -8.61 5.71
CA LEU A 120 -3.54 -8.54 5.18
C LEU A 120 -2.50 -9.29 6.02
N GLN A 121 -2.81 -9.79 7.22
CA GLN A 121 -1.83 -10.52 8.04
C GLN A 121 -1.23 -11.71 7.29
N SER A 122 -2.07 -12.58 6.71
CA SER A 122 -1.60 -13.74 5.94
C SER A 122 -0.81 -13.34 4.70
N HIS A 123 -1.15 -12.21 4.10
CA HIS A 123 -0.46 -11.70 2.91
C HIS A 123 0.89 -11.07 3.25
N MET A 124 0.99 -10.36 4.38
CA MET A 124 2.27 -9.84 4.89
C MET A 124 3.20 -10.98 5.32
N ALA A 125 2.66 -12.05 5.91
CA ALA A 125 3.41 -13.27 6.19
C ALA A 125 3.91 -13.94 4.90
N TRP A 126 3.11 -13.93 3.82
CA TRP A 126 3.54 -14.42 2.52
C TRP A 126 4.71 -13.62 1.93
N HIS A 127 4.67 -12.29 1.98
CA HIS A 127 5.82 -11.44 1.61
C HIS A 127 7.08 -11.78 2.40
N ASN A 128 6.95 -12.00 3.71
CA ASN A 128 8.07 -12.39 4.56
C ASN A 128 8.69 -13.73 4.13
N ALA A 129 7.86 -14.72 3.79
CA ALA A 129 8.31 -16.01 3.27
C ALA A 129 9.04 -15.85 1.92
N LEU A 130 8.53 -14.99 1.02
CA LEU A 130 9.18 -14.71 -0.25
C LEU A 130 10.56 -14.09 -0.08
N TYR A 131 10.74 -13.17 0.87
CA TYR A 131 12.06 -12.63 1.17
C TYR A 131 13.03 -13.71 1.67
N TYR A 132 12.56 -14.63 2.52
CA TYR A 132 13.42 -15.74 2.95
C TYR A 132 13.80 -16.66 1.79
N ILE A 133 12.87 -16.91 0.84
CA ILE A 133 13.18 -17.66 -0.38
C ILE A 133 14.24 -16.95 -1.22
N ASP A 134 14.12 -15.63 -1.44
CA ASP A 134 15.08 -14.84 -2.22
C ASP A 134 16.48 -14.80 -1.56
N GLN A 135 16.52 -14.83 -0.23
CA GLN A 135 17.75 -14.98 0.56
C GLN A 135 18.33 -16.41 0.55
N GLY A 136 17.62 -17.40 0.01
CA GLY A 136 17.99 -18.81 0.04
C GLY A 136 17.75 -19.51 1.39
N ASN A 137 16.97 -18.90 2.29
CA ASN A 137 16.63 -19.43 3.61
C ASN A 137 15.30 -20.21 3.60
N TYR A 138 15.25 -21.31 2.87
CA TYR A 138 14.01 -22.08 2.63
C TYR A 138 13.39 -22.72 3.88
N ASN A 139 14.16 -22.90 4.97
CA ASN A 139 13.62 -23.46 6.22
C ASN A 139 12.88 -22.41 7.05
N ALA A 140 13.17 -21.12 6.85
CA ALA A 140 12.52 -20.01 7.54
C ALA A 140 11.34 -19.43 6.76
N ALA A 141 11.21 -19.79 5.48
CA ALA A 141 10.06 -19.48 4.62
C ALA A 141 8.86 -20.38 4.96
#